data_AF-A0A2K9F2P8-F1
#
_entry.id   AF-A0A2K9F2P8-F1
#
_cell.length_a   1.000
_cell.length_b   1.000
_cell.length_c   1.000
_cell.angle_alpha   90.00
_cell.angle_beta   90.00
_cell.angle_gamma   90.00
#
_symmetry.space_group_name_H-M   'P 1'
#
loop_
_entity.id
_entity.type
_entity.pdbx_description
1 polymer ?
#
loop_
_entity_poly.entity_id
_entity_poly.type
_entity_poly.pdbx_seq_one_letter_code
_entity_poly.pdbx_strand_id
1 'polypeptide(L)' 'MFRKKSRARVRHHRAQWRGRVSVPALMTCPNAACGEPKPLHTACPNCGQYKGRQVYRP' A
#
# COMPACT_ATOMS: atom_id res chain seq x y z
N MET A 1 36.80 -12.61 -0.48
CA MET A 1 36.06 -13.86 -0.16
C MET A 1 34.79 -13.53 0.62
N PHE A 2 33.61 -13.82 0.08
CA PHE A 2 32.35 -13.63 0.81
C PHE A 2 32.24 -14.70 1.91
N ARG A 3 32.37 -14.29 3.17
CA ARG A 3 32.29 -15.20 4.31
C ARG A 3 30.82 -15.51 4.63
N LYS A 4 30.50 -16.78 4.88
CA LYS A 4 29.15 -17.23 5.27
C LYS A 4 28.67 -16.49 6.52
N LYS A 5 27.47 -15.89 6.47
CA LYS A 5 26.85 -15.24 7.63
C LYS A 5 26.45 -16.30 8.67
N SER A 6 26.62 -15.97 9.95
CA SER A 6 26.20 -16.86 11.04
C SER A 6 24.68 -17.08 11.02
N ARG A 7 24.23 -18.25 11.50
CA ARG A 7 22.79 -18.60 11.57
C ARG A 7 22.00 -17.58 12.39
N ALA A 8 22.57 -17.08 13.49
CA ALA A 8 21.97 -16.06 14.34
C ALA A 8 21.73 -14.74 13.59
N ARG A 9 22.73 -14.24 12.85
CA ARG A 9 22.61 -13.00 12.07
C ARG A 9 21.54 -13.09 10.99
N VAL A 10 21.43 -14.25 10.33
CA VAL A 10 20.38 -14.49 9.31
C VAL A 10 18.99 -14.49 9.95
N ARG A 11 18.80 -15.20 11.08
CA ARG A 11 17.51 -15.24 11.79
C ARG A 11 17.08 -13.87 12.29
N HIS A 12 18.00 -13.11 12.89
CA HIS A 12 17.74 -11.76 13.36
C HIS A 12 17.29 -10.84 12.21
N HIS A 13 17.98 -10.87 11.07
CA HIS A 13 17.59 -10.05 9.91
C HIS A 13 16.21 -10.46 9.37
N ARG A 14 15.93 -11.77 9.28
CA ARG A 14 14.64 -12.26 8.78
C ARG A 14 13.49 -11.86 9.71
N ALA A 15 13.68 -11.87 11.04
CA ALA A 15 12.63 -11.51 12.00
C ALA A 15 12.04 -10.09 11.80
N GLN A 16 12.82 -9.17 11.22
CA GLN A 16 12.42 -7.78 10.98
C GLN A 16 11.45 -7.62 9.79
N TRP A 17 11.07 -8.69 9.09
CA TRP A 17 10.26 -8.60 7.87
C TRP A 17 8.90 -7.91 8.10
N ARG A 18 8.23 -8.17 9.23
CA ARG A 18 6.90 -7.60 9.54
C ARG A 18 6.94 -6.10 9.71
N GLY A 19 8.01 -5.56 10.30
CA GLY A 19 8.17 -4.10 10.44
C GLY A 19 8.53 -3.39 9.14
N ARG A 20 8.98 -4.13 8.10
CA ARG A 20 9.28 -3.56 6.78
C ARG A 20 8.07 -3.54 5.84
N VAL A 21 7.05 -4.35 6.13
CA VAL A 21 5.82 -4.37 5.35
C VAL A 21 4.85 -3.38 5.99
N SER A 22 4.75 -2.18 5.42
CA SER A 22 3.75 -1.20 5.83
C SER A 22 2.43 -1.45 5.10
N VAL A 23 1.33 -1.33 5.83
CA VAL A 23 -0.02 -1.34 5.24
C VAL A 23 -0.25 0.03 4.59
N PRO A 24 -0.74 0.10 3.33
CA PRO A 24 -1.06 1.37 2.70
C PRO A 24 -2.19 2.08 3.44
N ALA A 25 -2.08 3.41 3.58
CA ALA A 25 -3.14 4.23 4.11
C ALA A 25 -4.31 4.27 3.12
N LEU A 26 -5.43 3.70 3.52
CA LEU A 26 -6.67 3.68 2.74
C LEU A 26 -7.65 4.72 3.31
N MET A 27 -8.35 5.40 2.40
CA MET A 27 -9.41 6.34 2.73
C MET A 27 -10.67 5.97 1.97
N THR A 28 -11.83 6.21 2.56
CA THR A 28 -13.11 6.06 1.87
C THR A 28 -13.19 7.01 0.68
N CYS A 29 -13.65 6.51 -0.46
CA CYS A 29 -13.87 7.32 -1.65
C CYS A 29 -14.96 8.39 -1.36
N PRO A 30 -14.72 9.69 -1.68
CA PRO A 30 -15.70 10.75 -1.44
C PRO A 30 -16.92 10.68 -2.37
N ASN A 31 -16.91 9.82 -3.40
CA ASN A 31 -18.07 9.60 -4.24
C ASN A 31 -19.07 8.69 -3.51
N ALA A 32 -20.26 9.21 -3.22
CA ALA A 32 -21.33 8.52 -2.52
C ALA A 32 -21.84 7.26 -3.24
N ALA A 33 -21.71 7.18 -4.58
CA ALA A 33 -22.11 6.01 -5.34
C ALA A 33 -21.10 4.85 -5.27
N CYS A 34 -19.84 5.13 -4.89
CA CYS A 34 -18.77 4.14 -4.84
C CYS A 34 -18.46 3.71 -3.40
N GLY A 35 -18.16 4.67 -2.52
CA GLY A 35 -17.89 4.41 -1.09
C GLY A 35 -16.70 3.49 -0.78
N GLU A 36 -15.97 2.99 -1.78
CA GLU A 36 -14.90 2.00 -1.57
C GLU A 36 -13.63 2.60 -0.99
N PRO A 37 -12.84 1.79 -0.26
CA PRO A 37 -11.52 2.20 0.21
C PRO A 37 -10.58 2.39 -0.97
N LYS A 38 -9.97 3.56 -1.06
CA LYS A 38 -8.98 3.92 -2.06
C LYS A 38 -7.67 4.39 -1.41
N PRO A 39 -6.54 4.27 -2.11
CA PRO A 39 -5.29 4.85 -1.62
C PRO A 39 -5.38 6.37 -1.46
N LEU A 40 -4.71 6.88 -0.43
CA LEU A 40 -4.61 8.31 -0.16
C LEU A 40 -3.94 9.05 -1.35
N HIS A 41 -4.47 10.22 -1.71
CA HIS A 41 -3.99 11.07 -2.83
C HIS A 41 -4.02 10.45 -4.23
N THR A 42 -4.60 9.26 -4.42
CA THR A 42 -4.80 8.65 -5.75
C THR A 42 -6.26 8.77 -6.20
N ALA A 43 -6.49 8.77 -7.52
CA ALA A 43 -7.82 8.58 -8.07
C ALA A 43 -8.38 7.19 -7.66
N CYS A 44 -9.68 7.10 -7.41
CA CYS A 44 -10.30 5.82 -7.05
C CYS A 44 -10.16 4.83 -8.21
N PRO A 45 -9.62 3.61 -8.00
CA PRO A 45 -9.47 2.61 -9.06
C PRO A 45 -10.81 2.14 -9.62
N ASN A 46 -11.87 2.16 -8.81
CA ASN A 46 -13.18 1.68 -9.22
C ASN A 46 -14.01 2.73 -9.94
N CYS A 47 -14.10 3.97 -9.41
CA CYS A 47 -14.93 5.00 -10.03
C CYS A 47 -14.17 5.99 -10.92
N GLY A 48 -12.83 5.92 -10.96
CA GLY A 48 -11.99 6.82 -11.77
C GLY A 48 -12.01 8.28 -11.35
N GLN A 49 -12.59 8.60 -10.18
CA GLN A 49 -12.76 9.97 -9.69
C GLN A 49 -11.71 10.37 -8.65
N TYR A 50 -11.33 11.64 -8.69
CA TYR A 50 -10.49 12.30 -7.69
C TYR A 50 -11.07 13.68 -7.37
N LYS A 51 -11.34 13.95 -6.09
CA LYS A 51 -11.90 15.23 -5.62
C LYS A 51 -13.15 15.67 -6.39
N GLY A 52 -14.06 14.72 -6.70
CA GLY A 52 -15.31 14.99 -7.41
C GLY A 52 -15.17 15.22 -8.93
N ARG A 53 -13.97 15.07 -9.50
CA ARG A 53 -13.74 15.16 -10.94
C ARG A 53 -13.45 13.78 -11.52
N GLN A 54 -14.00 13.49 -12.70
CA GLN A 54 -13.66 12.30 -13.47
C GLN A 54 -12.26 12.47 -14.06
N VAL A 55 -11.32 11.62 -13.64
CA VAL A 55 -9.93 11.67 -14.15
C VAL A 55 -9.77 10.72 -15.33
N TYR A 56 -10.34 9.53 -15.23
CA TYR A 56 -10.41 8.56 -16.32
C TYR A 56 -11.73 7.80 -16.23
N ARG A 57 -12.23 7.30 -17.36
CA ARG A 57 -13.37 6.39 -17.34
C ARG A 57 -12.82 5.00 -16.97
N PRO A 58 -13.21 4.44 -15.80
CA PRO A 58 -12.84 3.08 -15.45
C PRO A 58 -13.43 2.06 -16.43
#